data_AF-A0A960R7Q8-F1
#
_entry.id   AF-A0A960R7Q8-F1
#
_cell.length_a   1.000
_cell.length_b   1.000
_cell.length_c   1.000
_cell.angle_alpha   90.00
_cell.angle_beta   90.00
_cell.angle_gamma   90.00
#
_symmetry.space_group_name_H-M   'P 1'
#
loop_
_entity.id
_entity.type
_entity.pdbx_description
1 polymer ?
#
loop_
_entity_poly.entity_id
_entity_poly.type
_entity_poly.pdbx_seq_one_letter_code
_entity_poly.pdbx_strand_id
1 'polypeptide(L)'
;MRDPRNYLINCFNSPGISMDQLLAGSTDHLGRLTVRNGLGDWTPRIAVTSAALQQVQAALTDDLTKQANREARVFAKDQFRKINVPTELNKIHGGVSLHFGKESMEMRSVFPDGLNAFRR
;
A
#
# COMPACT_ATOMS: atom_id res chain seq x y z
N MET A 1 22.07 -12.91 -6.54
CA MET A 1 23.20 -11.96 -6.75
C MET A 1 22.85 -11.09 -7.95
N ARG A 2 22.89 -9.75 -7.82
CA ARG A 2 22.52 -8.82 -8.92
C ARG A 2 23.56 -8.89 -10.05
N ASP A 3 23.10 -8.76 -11.30
CA ASP A 3 23.97 -8.74 -12.49
C ASP A 3 24.88 -7.50 -12.47
N PRO A 4 26.22 -7.66 -12.48
CA PRO A 4 27.16 -6.56 -12.44
C PRO A 4 27.12 -5.65 -13.68
N ARG A 5 26.56 -6.10 -14.80
CA ARG A 5 26.38 -5.27 -16.00
C ARG A 5 25.43 -4.09 -15.75
N ASN A 6 24.49 -4.25 -14.81
CA ASN A 6 23.52 -3.21 -14.48
C ASN A 6 24.15 -2.00 -13.76
N TYR A 7 25.37 -2.11 -13.23
CA TYR A 7 26.05 -0.96 -12.58
C TYR A 7 26.49 0.13 -13.56
N LEU A 8 26.57 -0.20 -14.86
CA LEU A 8 26.99 0.71 -15.94
C LEU A 8 25.81 1.40 -16.64
N ILE A 9 24.59 0.91 -16.41
CA ILE A 9 23.37 1.47 -17.00
C ILE A 9 22.80 2.48 -16.01
N ASN A 10 22.58 3.72 -16.46
CA ASN A 10 21.92 4.71 -15.64
C ASN A 10 20.45 4.31 -15.40
N CYS A 11 20.18 3.72 -14.24
CA CYS A 11 18.86 3.26 -13.84
C CYS A 11 17.85 4.41 -13.63
N PHE A 12 18.31 5.64 -13.33
CA PHE A 12 17.43 6.78 -13.06
C PHE A 12 16.65 7.27 -14.28
N ASN A 13 17.09 6.92 -15.49
CA ASN A 13 16.44 7.34 -16.73
C ASN A 13 15.48 6.27 -17.29
N SER A 14 15.30 5.15 -16.59
CA SER A 14 14.43 4.08 -17.08
C SER A 14 12.95 4.41 -16.81
N PRO A 15 12.09 4.48 -17.84
CA PRO A 15 10.69 4.89 -17.69
C PRO A 15 9.81 3.88 -16.91
N GLY A 16 10.35 2.71 -16.56
CA GLY A 16 9.67 1.68 -15.78
C GLY A 16 10.42 1.25 -14.52
N ILE A 17 11.34 2.07 -14.00
CA ILE A 17 12.08 1.72 -12.78
C ILE A 17 11.12 1.59 -11.59
N SER A 18 11.20 0.46 -10.89
CA SER A 18 10.45 0.30 -9.65
C SER A 18 11.08 1.09 -8.51
N MET A 19 10.29 1.43 -7.48
CA MET A 19 10.83 2.12 -6.30
C MET A 19 11.95 1.32 -5.63
N ASP A 20 11.84 -0.01 -5.57
CA ASP A 20 12.88 -0.88 -5.02
C ASP A 20 14.20 -0.83 -5.81
N GLN A 21 14.09 -0.72 -7.14
CA GLN A 21 15.25 -0.56 -8.02
C GLN A 21 15.87 0.83 -7.87
N LEU A 22 15.04 1.87 -7.73
CA LEU A 22 15.49 3.24 -7.50
C LEU A 22 16.23 3.37 -6.16
N LEU A 23 15.67 2.81 -5.08
CA LEU A 23 16.29 2.81 -3.75
C LEU A 23 17.62 2.06 -3.74
N ALA A 24 17.67 0.91 -4.41
CA ALA A 24 18.90 0.16 -4.60
C ALA A 24 19.96 0.95 -5.35
N GLY A 25 19.61 1.51 -6.52
CA GLY A 25 20.54 2.30 -7.32
C GLY A 25 21.03 3.54 -6.58
N SER A 26 20.17 4.17 -5.78
CA SER A 26 20.52 5.31 -4.93
C SER A 26 21.47 4.92 -3.79
N THR A 27 21.25 3.77 -3.16
CA THR A 27 22.13 3.23 -2.11
C THR A 27 23.51 2.88 -2.69
N ASP A 28 23.55 2.24 -3.86
CA ASP A 28 24.79 1.91 -4.56
C ASP A 28 25.54 3.18 -5.04
N HIS A 29 24.80 4.21 -5.46
CA HIS A 29 25.39 5.50 -5.80
C HIS A 29 26.02 6.17 -4.57
N LEU A 30 25.30 6.22 -3.45
CA LEU A 30 25.80 6.77 -2.19
C LEU A 30 27.03 6.02 -1.68
N GLY A 31 27.03 4.68 -1.74
CA GLY A 31 28.18 3.86 -1.38
C GLY A 31 29.42 4.18 -2.24
N ARG A 32 29.24 4.36 -3.55
CA ARG A 32 30.32 4.79 -4.46
C ARG A 32 30.83 6.19 -4.14
N LEU A 33 29.95 7.13 -3.79
CA LEU A 33 30.33 8.48 -3.38
C LEU A 33 31.17 8.44 -2.09
N THR A 34 30.74 7.66 -1.09
CA THR A 34 31.43 7.51 0.18
C THR A 34 32.83 6.91 0.00
N VAL A 35 32.95 5.84 -0.78
CA VAL A 35 34.27 5.21 -1.06
C VAL A 35 35.21 6.16 -1.80
N ARG A 36 34.69 7.04 -2.66
CA ARG A 36 35.48 8.01 -3.42
C ARG A 36 35.86 9.27 -2.61
N ASN A 37 35.36 9.42 -1.39
CA ASN A 37 35.55 10.63 -0.57
C ASN A 37 36.85 10.61 0.26
N GLY A 38 37.98 10.22 -0.34
CA GLY A 38 39.25 10.08 0.40
C GLY A 38 39.80 11.37 1.00
N LEU A 39 39.49 12.53 0.39
CA LEU A 39 39.93 13.87 0.83
C LEU A 39 38.83 14.69 1.51
N GLY A 40 37.61 14.16 1.63
CA GLY A 40 36.50 14.85 2.29
C GLY A 40 35.72 15.85 1.43
N ASP A 41 36.12 16.11 0.17
CA ASP A 41 35.47 17.09 -0.71
C ASP A 41 33.98 16.81 -1.00
N TRP A 42 33.54 15.57 -0.81
CA TRP A 42 32.18 15.12 -1.11
C TRP A 42 31.31 15.00 0.13
N THR A 43 31.85 15.34 1.32
CA THR A 43 31.15 15.22 2.60
C THR A 43 29.78 15.91 2.62
N PRO A 44 29.64 17.17 2.16
CA PRO A 44 28.32 17.82 2.11
C PRO A 44 27.35 17.11 1.17
N ARG A 45 27.83 16.60 0.04
CA ARG A 45 27.00 15.88 -0.95
C ARG A 45 26.52 14.54 -0.41
N ILE A 46 27.40 13.81 0.28
CA ILE A 46 27.06 12.54 0.94
C ILE A 46 25.99 12.79 2.00
N ALA A 47 26.15 13.83 2.83
CA ALA A 47 25.18 14.18 3.87
C ALA A 47 23.80 14.50 3.28
N VAL A 48 23.73 15.37 2.27
CA VAL A 48 22.48 15.74 1.60
C VAL A 48 21.83 14.52 0.93
N THR A 49 22.60 13.71 0.20
CA THR A 49 22.09 12.53 -0.51
C THR A 49 21.58 11.47 0.46
N SER A 50 22.29 11.24 1.57
CA SER A 50 21.85 10.32 2.62
C SER A 50 20.57 10.80 3.29
N ALA A 51 20.45 12.09 3.59
CA ALA A 51 19.25 12.65 4.21
C ALA A 51 18.03 12.55 3.28
N ALA A 52 18.21 12.87 2.00
CA ALA A 52 17.15 12.73 0.99
C ALA A 52 16.70 11.26 0.84
N LEU A 53 17.66 10.31 0.79
CA LEU A 53 17.35 8.89 0.69
C LEU A 53 16.55 8.38 1.91
N GLN A 54 16.93 8.81 3.12
CA GLN A 54 16.20 8.47 4.35
C GLN A 54 14.76 9.01 4.33
N GLN A 55 14.55 10.25 3.88
CA GLN A 55 13.21 10.84 3.79
C GLN A 55 12.31 10.06 2.82
N VAL A 56 12.83 9.69 1.65
CA VAL A 56 12.08 8.90 0.66
C VAL A 56 11.75 7.50 1.21
N GLN A 57 12.71 6.84 1.86
CA GLN A 57 12.48 5.53 2.47
C GLN A 57 11.41 5.59 3.58
N ALA A 58 11.44 6.64 4.41
CA ALA A 58 10.45 6.84 5.47
C ALA A 58 9.04 7.06 4.88
N ALA A 59 8.92 7.93 3.86
CA ALA A 59 7.64 8.18 3.19
C ALA A 59 7.07 6.91 2.52
N LEU A 60 7.92 6.14 1.83
CA LEU A 60 7.50 4.88 1.22
C LEU A 60 7.00 3.88 2.28
N THR A 61 7.71 3.77 3.40
CA THR A 61 7.36 2.86 4.49
C THR A 61 6.00 3.23 5.09
N ASP A 62 5.74 4.53 5.30
CA ASP A 62 4.46 5.02 5.80
C ASP A 62 3.31 4.70 4.83
N ASP A 63 3.50 4.92 3.53
CA ASP A 63 2.48 4.61 2.53
C ASP A 63 2.19 3.10 2.42
N LEU A 64 3.23 2.26 2.43
CA LEU A 64 3.07 0.80 2.47
C LEU A 64 2.35 0.34 3.74
N THR A 65 2.64 0.98 4.88
CA THR A 65 1.96 0.68 6.15
C THR A 65 0.48 1.06 6.09
N LYS A 66 0.15 2.23 5.54
CA LYS A 66 -1.25 2.63 5.31
C LYS A 66 -1.97 1.69 4.36
N GLN A 67 -1.30 1.23 3.30
CA GLN A 67 -1.86 0.25 2.38
C GLN A 67 -2.15 -1.08 3.09
N ALA A 68 -1.17 -1.64 3.79
CA ALA A 68 -1.33 -2.88 4.55
C ALA A 68 -2.48 -2.79 5.57
N ASN A 69 -2.62 -1.64 6.25
CA ASN A 69 -3.74 -1.39 7.15
C ASN A 69 -5.11 -1.39 6.43
N ARG A 70 -5.19 -0.85 5.21
CA ARG A 70 -6.42 -0.89 4.40
C ARG A 70 -6.74 -2.32 3.97
N GLU A 71 -5.74 -3.06 3.50
CA GLU A 71 -5.89 -4.46 3.10
C GLU A 71 -6.34 -5.33 4.28
N ALA A 72 -5.74 -5.16 5.46
CA ALA A 72 -6.12 -5.86 6.68
C ALA A 72 -7.58 -5.57 7.07
N ARG A 73 -8.04 -4.32 6.97
CA ARG A 73 -9.44 -3.95 7.23
C ARG A 73 -10.41 -4.58 6.23
N VAL A 74 -10.06 -4.58 4.94
CA VAL A 74 -10.87 -5.21 3.91
C VAL A 74 -10.95 -6.72 4.14
N PHE A 75 -9.81 -7.35 4.42
CA PHE A 75 -9.73 -8.77 4.72
C PHE A 75 -10.56 -9.15 5.96
N ALA A 76 -10.44 -8.41 7.06
CA ALA A 76 -11.20 -8.66 8.29
C ALA A 76 -12.71 -8.55 8.05
N LYS A 77 -13.15 -7.51 7.32
CA LYS A 77 -14.55 -7.32 6.92
C LYS A 77 -15.04 -8.47 6.04
N ASP A 78 -14.25 -8.91 5.06
CA ASP A 78 -14.64 -10.00 4.17
C ASP A 78 -14.67 -11.36 4.90
N GLN A 79 -13.75 -11.60 5.83
CA GLN A 79 -13.77 -12.78 6.70
C GLN A 79 -15.00 -12.80 7.60
N PHE A 80 -15.31 -11.69 8.26
CA PHE A 80 -16.53 -11.57 9.07
C PHE A 80 -17.79 -11.92 8.26
N ARG A 81 -17.89 -11.38 7.03
CA ARG A 81 -19.01 -11.69 6.13
C ARG A 81 -19.08 -13.16 5.71
N LYS A 82 -17.93 -13.82 5.54
CA LYS A 82 -17.89 -15.24 5.16
C LYS A 82 -18.23 -16.18 6.31
N ILE A 83 -17.78 -15.87 7.52
CA ILE A 83 -17.91 -16.76 8.68
C ILE A 83 -19.25 -16.56 9.39
N ASN A 84 -19.64 -15.29 9.62
CA ASN A 84 -20.75 -14.97 10.52
C ASN A 84 -22.07 -14.68 9.80
N VAL A 85 -22.06 -14.41 8.50
CA VAL A 85 -23.29 -14.14 7.73
C VAL A 85 -23.65 -15.37 6.91
N PRO A 86 -24.78 -16.04 7.21
CA PRO A 86 -25.28 -17.15 6.41
C PRO A 86 -25.42 -16.73 4.94
N THR A 87 -24.94 -17.57 4.03
CA THR A 87 -24.90 -17.29 2.58
C THR A 87 -26.29 -16.99 2.00
N GLU A 88 -27.33 -17.57 2.60
CA GLU A 88 -28.73 -17.36 2.25
C GLU A 88 -29.19 -15.93 2.54
N LEU A 89 -28.77 -15.32 3.66
CA LEU A 89 -29.12 -13.95 4.03
C LEU A 89 -28.56 -12.91 3.06
N ASN A 90 -27.36 -13.14 2.51
CA ASN A 90 -26.79 -12.27 1.48
C ASN A 90 -27.62 -12.28 0.18
N LYS A 91 -28.16 -13.45 -0.20
CA LYS A 91 -29.01 -13.60 -1.38
C LYS A 91 -30.40 -13.00 -1.16
N ILE A 92 -30.96 -13.13 0.05
CA ILE A 92 -32.26 -12.56 0.44
C ILE A 92 -32.18 -11.03 0.45
N HIS A 93 -31.17 -10.43 1.09
CA HIS A 93 -30.99 -8.98 1.09
C HIS A 93 -30.80 -8.44 -0.34
N GLY A 94 -30.03 -9.13 -1.18
CA GLY A 94 -29.87 -8.78 -2.59
C GLY A 94 -31.19 -8.83 -3.37
N GLY A 95 -31.97 -9.90 -3.19
CA GLY A 95 -33.27 -10.07 -3.86
C GLY A 95 -34.32 -9.04 -3.44
N VAL A 96 -34.44 -8.77 -2.14
CA VAL A 96 -35.37 -7.76 -1.60
C VAL A 96 -34.97 -6.36 -2.06
N SER A 97 -33.67 -6.03 -2.02
CA SER A 97 -33.17 -4.74 -2.51
C SER A 97 -33.36 -4.56 -4.02
N LEU A 98 -33.32 -5.63 -4.82
CA LEU A 98 -33.50 -5.57 -6.27
C LEU A 98 -34.98 -5.36 -6.65
N HIS A 99 -35.90 -6.01 -5.94
CA HIS A 99 -37.34 -5.93 -6.25
C HIS A 99 -38.05 -4.73 -5.65
N PHE A 100 -37.72 -4.36 -4.41
CA PHE A 100 -38.44 -3.28 -3.71
C PHE A 100 -37.62 -1.99 -3.64
N GLY A 101 -36.30 -2.05 -3.83
CA GLY A 101 -35.40 -0.91 -3.71
C GLY A 101 -34.78 -0.77 -2.32
N LYS A 102 -33.58 -0.18 -2.25
CA LYS A 102 -32.74 -0.14 -1.03
C LYS A 102 -33.37 0.55 0.18
N GLU A 103 -34.25 1.53 -0.03
CA GLU A 103 -34.88 2.32 1.04
C GLU A 103 -36.39 2.07 1.18
N SER A 104 -36.88 1.00 0.56
CA SER A 104 -38.30 0.65 0.62
C SER A 104 -38.74 0.24 2.02
N MET A 105 -40.04 0.38 2.27
CA MET A 105 -40.65 0.04 3.57
C MET A 105 -40.57 -1.47 3.83
N GLU A 106 -40.61 -2.25 2.75
CA GLU A 106 -40.44 -3.69 2.69
C GLU A 106 -39.01 -4.10 3.07
N MET A 107 -37.99 -3.31 2.73
CA MET A 107 -36.62 -3.54 3.21
C MET A 107 -36.53 -3.35 4.72
N ARG A 108 -37.19 -2.31 5.25
CA ARG A 108 -37.21 -2.00 6.69
C ARG A 108 -38.04 -3.00 7.50
N SER A 109 -39.06 -3.64 6.92
CA SER A 109 -39.83 -4.67 7.63
C SER A 109 -39.05 -5.98 7.76
N VAL A 110 -38.29 -6.35 6.73
CA VAL A 110 -37.45 -7.58 6.73
C VAL A 110 -36.15 -7.37 7.53
N PHE A 111 -35.57 -6.17 7.48
CA PHE A 111 -34.35 -5.82 8.18
C PHE A 111 -34.57 -4.56 9.06
N PRO A 112 -35.28 -4.68 10.20
CA PRO A 112 -35.68 -3.55 11.04
C PRO A 112 -34.50 -2.76 11.62
N ASP A 113 -33.41 -3.44 11.98
CA ASP A 113 -32.17 -2.80 12.44
C ASP A 113 -31.22 -2.41 11.29
N GLY A 114 -31.49 -2.85 10.05
CA GLY A 114 -30.72 -2.54 8.86
C GLY A 114 -29.19 -2.64 9.03
N LEU A 115 -28.48 -1.60 8.58
CA LEU A 115 -27.02 -1.47 8.76
C LEU A 115 -26.61 -1.12 10.20
N ASN A 116 -27.54 -0.72 11.06
CA ASN A 116 -27.24 -0.28 12.43
C ASN A 116 -26.95 -1.45 13.38
N ALA A 117 -27.35 -2.68 13.03
CA ALA A 117 -27.01 -3.89 13.79
C ALA A 117 -25.47 -4.08 13.95
N PHE A 118 -24.67 -3.54 13.04
CA PHE A 118 -23.20 -3.64 13.06
C PHE A 118 -22.50 -2.45 13.76
N ARG A 119 -23.25 -1.53 14.39
CA ARG A 119 -22.70 -0.36 15.12
C ARG A 119 -22.58 -0.55 16.63
N ARG A 120 -22.91 -1.72 17.17
CA ARG A 120 -22.71 -2.06 18.59
C ARG A 120 -21.37 -2.75 18.83
#